data_AF-A0A259SAN5-F1
#
_entry.id   AF-A0A259SAN5-F1
#
_cell.length_a   1.000
_cell.length_b   1.000
_cell.length_c   1.000
_cell.angle_alpha   90.00
_cell.angle_beta   90.00
_cell.angle_gamma   90.00
#
_symmetry.space_group_name_H-M   'P 1'
#
loop_
_entity.id
_entity.type
_entity.pdbx_description
1 polymer ?
#
loop_
_entity_poly.entity_id
_entity_poly.type
_entity_poly.pdbx_seq_one_letter_code
_entity_poly.pdbx_strand_id
1 'polypeptide(L)'
;MTWYAHWVGSLDDNGYHFLLVGLILLTLILLVAGVWFVRRTYWIINTPTSKIVSAHQGYIEIEGITKNIDASPLVSPLTGTACVHESDNLIVVEDETGECLVDPESASIRPNLRRQWYGATERPSGATNSVGGQFFGDYRYTEKLLLPHRNLYVLGWFKTITHDPYVVENESVASLLREWKHDPQMMKTFDLDGNGSIDSKEWDQAREAARQQIQAQQVRELARPQQTHLMSANPQSRRPYIISADDQTVLAKRFRRWGYLLWAGSVLAFFFWVSAYYVRP
;
A
#
# COMPACT_ATOMS: atom_id res chain seq x y z
N MET A 1 40.31 -26.45 -13.73
CA MET A 1 40.29 -27.25 -12.49
C MET A 1 41.69 -27.56 -11.98
N THR A 2 42.63 -28.01 -12.82
CA THR A 2 44.03 -28.26 -12.43
C THR A 2 44.73 -27.06 -11.79
N TRP A 3 44.52 -25.86 -12.35
CA TRP A 3 45.08 -24.62 -11.78
C TRP A 3 44.53 -24.29 -10.38
N TYR A 4 43.23 -24.54 -10.15
CA TYR A 4 42.56 -24.26 -8.87
C TYR A 4 43.06 -25.22 -7.79
N ALA A 5 43.12 -26.52 -8.10
CA ALA A 5 43.66 -27.53 -7.19
C ALA A 5 45.13 -27.22 -6.82
N HIS A 6 45.96 -26.81 -7.78
CA HIS A 6 47.34 -26.42 -7.53
C HIS A 6 47.45 -25.18 -6.64
N TRP A 7 46.62 -24.15 -6.90
CA TRP A 7 46.59 -22.94 -6.09
C TRP A 7 46.10 -23.20 -4.66
N VAL A 8 45.01 -23.96 -4.49
CA VAL A 8 44.52 -24.39 -3.16
C VAL A 8 45.60 -25.19 -2.43
N GLY A 9 46.30 -26.07 -3.14
CA GLY A 9 47.45 -26.81 -2.62
C GLY A 9 48.66 -25.97 -2.24
N SER A 10 48.75 -24.70 -2.68
CA SER A 10 49.83 -23.77 -2.32
C SER A 10 49.52 -22.85 -1.12
N LEU A 11 48.29 -22.87 -0.60
CA LEU A 11 47.90 -22.06 0.56
C LEU A 11 48.54 -22.58 1.86
N ASP A 12 48.79 -21.66 2.79
CA ASP A 12 49.10 -22.01 4.18
C ASP A 12 47.86 -22.57 4.89
N ASP A 13 48.04 -23.21 6.05
CA ASP A 13 46.93 -23.88 6.75
C ASP A 13 45.82 -22.91 7.14
N ASN A 14 46.19 -21.70 7.58
CA ASN A 14 45.23 -20.65 7.90
C ASN A 14 44.47 -20.20 6.65
N GLY A 15 45.17 -19.92 5.54
CA GLY A 15 44.55 -19.54 4.27
C GLY A 15 43.61 -20.61 3.71
N TYR A 16 43.97 -21.88 3.86
CA TYR A 16 43.12 -23.01 3.48
C TYR A 16 41.82 -23.06 4.31
N HIS A 17 41.91 -22.95 5.64
CA HIS A 17 40.74 -22.93 6.51
C HIS A 17 39.85 -21.71 6.24
N PHE A 18 40.42 -20.52 6.03
CA PHE A 18 39.66 -19.32 5.66
C PHE A 18 38.92 -19.49 4.34
N LEU A 19 39.55 -20.13 3.35
CA LEU A 19 38.90 -20.40 2.07
C LEU A 19 37.72 -21.37 2.23
N LEU A 20 37.89 -22.47 2.99
CA LEU A 20 36.79 -23.41 3.23
C LEU A 20 35.63 -22.76 3.98
N VAL A 21 35.91 -21.99 5.04
CA VAL A 21 34.90 -21.27 5.80
C VAL A 21 34.23 -20.19 4.95
N GLY A 22 34.99 -19.46 4.13
CA GLY A 22 34.47 -18.43 3.24
C GLY A 22 33.53 -19.01 2.19
N LEU A 23 33.90 -20.13 1.56
CA LEU A 23 33.06 -20.78 0.55
C LEU A 23 31.78 -21.37 1.15
N ILE A 24 31.84 -22.01 2.34
CA ILE A 24 30.61 -22.53 2.97
C ILE A 24 29.68 -21.41 3.47
N LEU A 25 30.23 -20.27 3.93
CA LEU A 25 29.40 -19.13 4.26
C LEU A 25 28.76 -18.52 3.01
N LEU A 26 29.53 -18.39 1.92
CA LEU A 26 29.01 -17.89 0.65
C LEU A 26 27.89 -18.77 0.10
N THR A 27 28.02 -20.10 0.17
CA THR A 27 26.94 -21.02 -0.27
C THR A 27 25.68 -20.80 0.55
N LEU A 28 25.77 -20.76 1.87
CA LEU A 28 24.62 -20.55 2.74
C LEU A 28 23.95 -19.20 2.50
N ILE A 29 24.73 -18.12 2.35
CA ILE A 29 24.20 -16.78 2.06
C ILE A 29 23.46 -16.76 0.72
N LEU A 30 24.06 -17.30 -0.34
CA LEU A 30 23.44 -17.34 -1.67
C LEU A 30 22.17 -18.21 -1.70
N LEU A 31 22.18 -19.33 -0.98
CA LEU A 31 21.02 -20.21 -0.84
C LEU A 31 19.85 -19.50 -0.15
N VAL A 32 20.11 -18.89 1.01
CA VAL A 32 19.08 -18.16 1.80
C VAL A 32 18.57 -16.95 1.01
N ALA A 33 19.45 -16.18 0.37
CA ALA A 33 19.06 -15.07 -0.48
C ALA A 33 18.18 -15.53 -1.65
N GLY A 34 18.56 -16.63 -2.32
CA GLY A 34 17.75 -17.23 -3.39
C GLY A 34 16.35 -17.65 -2.91
N VAL A 35 16.25 -18.29 -1.74
CA VAL A 35 14.95 -18.64 -1.12
C VAL A 35 14.13 -17.38 -0.84
N TRP A 36 14.74 -16.32 -0.31
CA TRP A 36 14.05 -15.06 -0.04
C TRP A 36 13.45 -14.43 -1.32
N PHE A 37 14.23 -14.37 -2.42
CA PHE A 37 13.77 -13.86 -3.71
C PHE A 37 12.64 -14.70 -4.32
N VAL A 38 12.77 -16.04 -4.28
CA VAL A 38 11.75 -16.95 -4.81
C VAL A 38 10.47 -16.89 -3.96
N ARG A 39 10.57 -16.87 -2.63
CA ARG A 39 9.39 -16.73 -1.74
C ARG A 39 8.67 -15.40 -1.95
N ARG A 40 9.40 -14.29 -2.16
CA ARG A 40 8.78 -13.00 -2.49
C ARG A 40 8.03 -13.06 -3.81
N THR A 41 8.54 -13.81 -4.78
CA THR A 41 7.89 -14.02 -6.08
C THR A 41 6.65 -14.93 -5.94
N TYR A 42 6.71 -15.94 -5.07
CA TYR A 42 5.60 -16.87 -4.80
C TYR A 42 4.33 -16.14 -4.36
N TRP A 43 4.45 -15.15 -3.47
CA TRP A 43 3.30 -14.36 -3.02
C TRP A 43 2.68 -13.49 -4.11
N ILE A 44 3.44 -13.11 -5.13
CA ILE A 44 2.94 -12.28 -6.24
C ILE A 44 2.28 -13.17 -7.30
N ILE A 45 2.88 -14.33 -7.62
CA ILE A 45 2.38 -15.22 -8.69
C ILE A 45 1.18 -16.07 -8.23
N ASN A 46 1.16 -16.52 -6.97
CA ASN A 46 0.16 -17.47 -6.49
C ASN A 46 -0.98 -16.81 -5.71
N THR A 47 -1.10 -15.49 -5.78
CA THR A 47 -2.29 -14.80 -5.25
C THR A 47 -3.27 -14.61 -6.41
N PRO A 48 -4.49 -15.16 -6.33
CA PRO A 48 -5.46 -15.01 -7.39
C PRO A 48 -6.00 -13.57 -7.42
N THR A 49 -6.10 -13.01 -8.61
CA THR A 49 -6.83 -11.76 -8.85
C THR A 49 -8.30 -11.97 -8.52
N SER A 50 -8.85 -11.11 -7.66
CA SER A 50 -10.24 -11.17 -7.18
C SER A 50 -11.00 -9.94 -7.64
N LYS A 51 -12.29 -10.11 -7.95
CA LYS A 51 -13.21 -8.98 -8.15
C LYS A 51 -13.56 -8.37 -6.80
N ILE A 52 -13.59 -7.04 -6.70
CA ILE A 52 -13.70 -6.29 -5.44
C ILE A 52 -14.93 -6.71 -4.63
N VAL A 53 -16.11 -6.75 -5.24
CA VAL A 53 -17.36 -7.03 -4.50
C VAL A 53 -17.46 -8.49 -4.02
N SER A 54 -16.84 -9.43 -4.72
CA SER A 54 -16.86 -10.86 -4.37
C SER A 54 -15.57 -11.33 -3.67
N ALA A 55 -14.67 -10.41 -3.33
CA ALA A 55 -13.40 -10.74 -2.73
C ALA A 55 -13.58 -11.27 -1.30
N HIS A 56 -12.75 -12.25 -0.93
CA HIS A 56 -12.74 -12.78 0.44
C HIS A 56 -11.89 -11.89 1.36
N GLN A 57 -12.22 -11.90 2.65
CA GLN A 57 -11.43 -11.24 3.69
C GLN A 57 -10.05 -11.91 3.79
N GLY A 58 -8.97 -11.16 3.60
CA GLY A 58 -7.62 -11.74 3.67
C GLY A 58 -6.65 -11.16 2.65
N TYR A 59 -5.57 -11.89 2.41
CA TYR A 59 -4.51 -11.45 1.51
C TYR A 59 -4.85 -11.79 0.05
N ILE A 60 -5.14 -10.77 -0.74
CA ILE A 60 -5.63 -10.91 -2.11
C ILE A 60 -4.94 -9.92 -3.05
N GLU A 61 -5.23 -10.11 -4.33
CA GLU A 61 -4.85 -9.23 -5.42
C GLU A 61 -6.10 -8.66 -6.08
N ILE A 62 -6.08 -7.36 -6.37
CA ILE A 62 -7.12 -6.68 -7.16
C ILE A 62 -6.44 -5.86 -8.27
N GLU A 63 -7.13 -5.74 -9.40
CA GLU A 63 -6.76 -4.85 -10.50
C GLU A 63 -7.97 -3.99 -10.85
N GLY A 64 -7.74 -2.70 -11.03
CA GLY A 64 -8.79 -1.76 -11.38
C GLY A 64 -8.22 -0.44 -11.90
N ILE A 65 -9.09 0.55 -12.06
CA ILE A 65 -8.77 1.88 -12.56
C ILE A 65 -8.77 2.85 -11.38
N THR A 66 -7.75 3.72 -11.31
CA THR A 66 -7.69 4.77 -10.30
C THR A 66 -8.77 5.83 -10.50
N LYS A 67 -9.40 6.25 -9.41
CA LYS A 67 -10.32 7.40 -9.36
C LYS A 67 -9.78 8.52 -8.48
N ASN A 68 -10.26 9.72 -8.74
CA ASN A 68 -10.11 10.83 -7.80
C ASN A 68 -11.02 10.56 -6.59
N ILE A 69 -10.48 10.73 -5.39
CA ILE A 69 -11.24 10.58 -4.15
C ILE A 69 -12.31 11.69 -4.01
N ASP A 70 -11.95 12.90 -4.42
CA ASP A 70 -12.82 14.08 -4.41
C ASP A 70 -13.18 14.53 -5.83
N ALA A 71 -14.19 15.38 -5.92
CA ALA A 71 -14.61 16.00 -7.18
C ALA A 71 -13.49 16.87 -7.81
N SER A 72 -12.57 17.39 -7.00
CA SER A 72 -11.41 18.13 -7.47
C SER A 72 -10.20 17.21 -7.60
N PRO A 73 -9.54 17.15 -8.78
CA PRO A 73 -8.36 16.31 -8.95
C PRO A 73 -7.19 16.85 -8.11
N LEU A 74 -6.49 15.95 -7.41
CA LEU A 74 -5.22 16.31 -6.77
C LEU A 74 -4.18 16.61 -7.84
N VAL A 75 -3.26 17.53 -7.56
CA VAL A 75 -2.20 17.94 -8.48
C VAL A 75 -0.85 17.93 -7.79
N SER A 76 0.18 17.52 -8.51
CA SER A 76 1.56 17.56 -8.01
C SER A 76 1.99 19.01 -7.75
N PRO A 77 2.59 19.33 -6.59
CA PRO A 77 3.05 20.68 -6.27
C PRO A 77 4.19 21.15 -7.17
N LEU A 78 4.96 20.24 -7.79
CA LEU A 78 6.12 20.61 -8.59
C LEU A 78 5.79 20.83 -10.06
N THR A 79 4.97 19.96 -10.64
CA THR A 79 4.66 20.01 -12.09
C THR A 79 3.21 20.39 -12.39
N GLY A 80 2.34 20.47 -11.38
CA GLY A 80 0.90 20.67 -11.58
C GLY A 80 0.20 19.48 -12.27
N THR A 81 0.87 18.34 -12.40
CA THR A 81 0.32 17.16 -13.07
C THR A 81 -0.73 16.51 -12.17
N ALA A 82 -1.91 16.17 -12.72
CA ALA A 82 -2.96 15.49 -11.97
C ALA A 82 -2.49 14.12 -11.43
N CYS A 83 -2.78 13.84 -10.17
CA CYS A 83 -2.43 12.60 -9.49
C CYS A 83 -3.55 12.15 -8.55
N VAL A 84 -3.49 10.90 -8.06
CA VAL A 84 -4.50 10.34 -7.14
C VAL A 84 -3.98 10.12 -5.73
N HIS A 85 -2.73 10.47 -5.46
CA HIS A 85 -2.09 10.20 -4.18
C HIS A 85 -1.20 11.35 -3.74
N GLU A 86 -1.42 11.76 -2.49
CA GLU A 86 -0.52 12.54 -1.65
C GLU A 86 -0.32 11.73 -0.36
N SER A 87 0.79 11.94 0.36
CA SER A 87 1.31 11.01 1.38
C SER A 87 0.30 10.54 2.45
N ASP A 88 -0.78 11.27 2.69
CA ASP A 88 -1.75 10.99 3.76
C ASP A 88 -3.16 10.61 3.25
N ASN A 89 -3.37 10.52 1.93
CA ASN A 89 -4.71 10.28 1.36
C ASN A 89 -4.88 8.85 0.83
N LEU A 90 -6.08 8.30 1.04
CA LEU A 90 -6.51 7.03 0.46
C LEU A 90 -6.59 7.12 -1.07
N ILE A 91 -6.33 5.99 -1.73
CA ILE A 91 -6.44 5.85 -3.19
C ILE A 91 -7.70 5.06 -3.49
N VAL A 92 -8.53 5.56 -4.42
CA VAL A 92 -9.73 4.84 -4.86
C VAL A 92 -9.39 4.01 -6.10
N VAL A 93 -9.69 2.72 -6.05
CA VAL A 93 -9.56 1.79 -7.17
C VAL A 93 -10.93 1.22 -7.48
N GLU A 94 -11.37 1.35 -8.73
CA GLU A 94 -12.63 0.77 -9.22
C GLU A 94 -12.34 -0.37 -10.19
N ASP A 95 -13.02 -1.50 -10.03
CA ASP A 95 -13.09 -2.55 -11.04
C ASP A 95 -14.50 -2.62 -11.65
N GLU A 96 -14.75 -3.61 -12.51
CA GLU A 96 -16.07 -3.80 -13.13
C GLU A 96 -17.20 -4.09 -12.11
N THR A 97 -16.87 -4.41 -10.87
CA THR A 97 -17.83 -4.80 -9.83
C THR A 97 -18.09 -3.73 -8.79
N GLY A 98 -17.08 -2.92 -8.44
CA GLY A 98 -17.24 -1.89 -7.42
C GLY A 98 -15.92 -1.20 -7.07
N GLU A 99 -15.94 -0.50 -5.95
CA GLU A 99 -14.84 0.36 -5.51
C GLU A 99 -14.16 -0.18 -4.26
N CYS A 100 -12.84 -0.04 -4.22
CA CYS A 100 -12.00 -0.36 -3.08
C CYS A 100 -11.13 0.84 -2.72
N LEU A 101 -11.16 1.21 -1.44
CA LEU A 101 -10.25 2.18 -0.86
C LEU A 101 -8.93 1.48 -0.55
N VAL A 102 -7.82 2.10 -0.95
CA VAL A 102 -6.49 1.55 -0.78
C VAL A 102 -5.69 2.51 0.08
N ASP A 103 -5.25 2.01 1.22
CA ASP A 103 -4.42 2.74 2.16
C ASP A 103 -2.95 2.66 1.72
N PRO A 104 -2.31 3.76 1.28
CA PRO A 104 -0.93 3.73 0.82
C PRO A 104 0.09 3.47 1.94
N GLU A 105 -0.33 3.50 3.21
CA GLU A 105 0.58 3.34 4.34
C GLU A 105 1.30 2.00 4.29
N SER A 106 2.63 2.05 4.49
CA SER A 106 3.51 0.86 4.45
C SER A 106 3.54 0.10 3.12
N ALA A 107 2.92 0.63 2.05
CA ALA A 107 2.92 0.03 0.73
C ALA A 107 4.24 0.25 0.00
N SER A 108 4.67 -0.75 -0.76
CA SER A 108 5.71 -0.55 -1.79
C SER A 108 5.07 -0.03 -3.07
N ILE A 109 5.11 1.30 -3.25
CA ILE A 109 4.44 1.99 -4.37
C ILE A 109 5.33 2.05 -5.62
N ARG A 110 4.78 1.66 -6.77
CA ARG A 110 5.34 1.82 -8.11
C ARG A 110 4.45 2.75 -8.94
N PRO A 111 4.87 3.99 -9.18
CA PRO A 111 4.07 5.00 -9.87
C PRO A 111 3.98 4.75 -11.38
N ASN A 112 2.95 5.28 -12.04
CA ASN A 112 2.86 5.31 -13.51
C ASN A 112 3.95 6.20 -14.12
N LEU A 113 4.20 7.34 -13.47
CA LEU A 113 5.07 8.38 -14.00
C LEU A 113 6.18 8.68 -13.01
N ARG A 114 7.42 8.63 -13.51
CA ARG A 114 8.61 9.02 -12.76
C ARG A 114 9.39 10.05 -13.56
N ARG A 115 9.54 11.25 -13.01
CA ARG A 115 10.37 12.31 -13.59
C ARG A 115 11.59 12.55 -12.71
N GLN A 116 12.71 12.85 -13.36
CA GLN A 116 13.94 13.24 -12.67
C GLN A 116 14.52 14.46 -13.36
N TRP A 117 14.94 15.42 -12.56
CA TRP A 117 15.61 16.63 -13.03
C TRP A 117 16.55 17.15 -11.94
N TYR A 118 17.44 18.06 -12.32
CA TYR A 118 18.36 18.72 -11.40
C TYR A 118 17.94 20.18 -11.18
N GLY A 119 18.33 20.78 -10.05
CA GLY A 119 18.11 22.20 -9.82
C GLY A 119 19.01 22.75 -8.72
N ALA A 120 18.91 24.06 -8.51
CA ALA A 120 19.88 24.82 -7.71
C ALA A 120 19.55 24.93 -6.21
N THR A 121 18.31 24.62 -5.79
CA THR A 121 17.86 24.86 -4.40
C THR A 121 17.44 23.56 -3.71
N GLU A 122 17.52 23.47 -2.38
CA GLU A 122 17.03 22.27 -1.70
C GLU A 122 15.51 22.07 -1.84
N ARG A 123 14.75 23.18 -1.85
CA ARG A 123 13.28 23.20 -1.95
C ARG A 123 12.82 23.97 -3.20
N PRO A 124 12.52 23.27 -4.31
CA PRO A 124 12.04 23.93 -5.52
C PRO A 124 10.55 24.30 -5.39
N SER A 125 10.17 25.47 -5.90
CA SER A 125 8.76 25.89 -6.00
C SER A 125 8.05 25.34 -7.25
N GLY A 126 8.76 24.60 -8.09
CA GLY A 126 8.27 24.00 -9.33
C GLY A 126 9.36 23.24 -10.06
N ALA A 127 9.01 22.49 -11.09
CA ALA A 127 10.00 21.86 -11.97
C ALA A 127 10.82 22.94 -12.69
N THR A 128 12.14 22.78 -12.72
CA THR A 128 13.00 23.72 -13.46
C THR A 128 12.85 23.47 -14.97
N ASN A 129 12.50 24.53 -15.70
CA ASN A 129 12.38 24.50 -17.15
C ASN A 129 13.64 25.05 -17.85
N SER A 130 14.67 25.41 -17.09
CA SER A 130 15.92 25.96 -17.65
C SER A 130 16.86 24.84 -18.07
N VAL A 131 17.27 24.86 -19.35
CA VAL A 131 18.18 23.86 -19.92
C VAL A 131 19.49 23.75 -19.12
N GLY A 132 20.04 24.87 -18.63
CA GLY A 132 21.24 24.86 -17.78
C GLY A 132 21.01 24.24 -16.40
N GLY A 133 19.91 24.57 -15.72
CA GLY A 133 19.59 24.02 -14.40
C GLY A 133 19.26 22.52 -14.42
N GLN A 134 18.73 22.02 -15.54
CA GLN A 134 18.36 20.62 -15.71
C GLN A 134 19.57 19.67 -15.83
N PHE A 135 20.76 20.19 -16.18
CA PHE A 135 22.00 19.40 -16.32
C PHE A 135 23.10 19.73 -15.30
N PHE A 136 23.07 20.92 -14.69
CA PHE A 136 24.15 21.40 -13.80
C PHE A 136 23.67 21.80 -12.39
N GLY A 137 22.47 21.41 -11.98
CA GLY A 137 21.98 21.69 -10.63
C GLY A 137 22.63 20.80 -9.55
N ASP A 138 22.93 21.38 -8.40
CA ASP A 138 23.52 20.69 -7.24
C ASP A 138 22.58 19.66 -6.60
N TYR A 139 21.27 19.80 -6.81
CA TYR A 139 20.25 18.92 -6.25
C TYR A 139 19.59 18.10 -7.36
N ARG A 140 19.34 16.81 -7.08
CA ARG A 140 18.58 15.91 -7.96
C ARG A 140 17.20 15.62 -7.35
N TYR A 141 16.14 16.00 -8.04
CA TYR A 141 14.78 15.70 -7.63
C TYR A 141 14.24 14.46 -8.34
N THR A 142 13.27 13.82 -7.72
CA THR A 142 12.54 12.69 -8.31
C THR A 142 11.08 12.81 -7.95
N GLU A 143 10.25 13.04 -8.95
CA GLU A 143 8.79 13.06 -8.82
C GLU A 143 8.23 11.69 -9.22
N LYS A 144 7.29 11.18 -8.43
CA LYS A 144 6.65 9.88 -8.60
C LYS A 144 5.14 10.08 -8.49
N LEU A 145 4.41 9.86 -9.57
CA LEU A 145 2.98 10.14 -9.64
C LEU A 145 2.18 8.89 -10.00
N LEU A 146 1.16 8.61 -9.20
CA LEU A 146 0.04 7.76 -9.58
C LEU A 146 -0.97 8.62 -10.31
N LEU A 147 -1.25 8.29 -11.56
CA LEU A 147 -2.13 9.08 -12.42
C LEU A 147 -3.58 8.63 -12.24
N PRO A 148 -4.56 9.54 -12.35
CA PRO A 148 -5.97 9.18 -12.35
C PRO A 148 -6.36 8.46 -13.66
N HIS A 149 -7.40 7.64 -13.62
CA HIS A 149 -7.94 6.91 -14.76
C HIS A 149 -6.90 5.99 -15.44
N ARG A 150 -6.02 5.37 -14.65
CA ARG A 150 -5.03 4.39 -15.11
C ARG A 150 -5.19 3.09 -14.35
N ASN A 151 -4.77 1.98 -14.96
CA ASN A 151 -4.72 0.70 -14.28
C ASN A 151 -3.82 0.78 -13.05
N LEU A 152 -4.31 0.19 -11.97
CA LEU A 152 -3.60 0.01 -10.72
C LEU A 152 -3.79 -1.43 -10.26
N TYR A 153 -2.67 -2.08 -10.06
CA TYR A 153 -2.53 -3.36 -9.42
C TYR A 153 -2.30 -3.15 -7.93
N VAL A 154 -3.08 -3.83 -7.09
CA VAL A 154 -2.91 -3.78 -5.64
C VAL A 154 -2.91 -5.18 -5.06
N LEU A 155 -1.84 -5.50 -4.32
CA LEU A 155 -1.66 -6.77 -3.62
C LEU A 155 -1.51 -6.48 -2.14
N GLY A 156 -2.41 -6.97 -1.31
CA GLY A 156 -2.45 -6.60 0.10
C GLY A 156 -3.49 -7.35 0.92
N TRP A 157 -3.77 -6.82 2.11
CA TRP A 157 -4.79 -7.37 2.98
C TRP A 157 -6.11 -6.63 2.77
N PHE A 158 -7.10 -7.35 2.27
CA PHE A 158 -8.43 -6.86 1.99
C PHE A 158 -9.38 -7.11 3.15
N LYS A 159 -10.17 -6.09 3.45
CA LYS A 159 -11.27 -6.16 4.41
C LYS A 159 -12.50 -5.46 3.87
N THR A 160 -13.65 -6.08 4.06
CA THR A 160 -14.94 -5.42 3.91
C THR A 160 -15.42 -4.95 5.28
N ILE A 161 -15.67 -3.65 5.40
CA ILE A 161 -16.27 -3.01 6.56
C ILE A 161 -17.75 -2.84 6.26
N THR A 162 -18.59 -3.62 6.95
CA THR A 162 -20.04 -3.48 6.88
C THR A 162 -20.48 -2.40 7.86
N HIS A 163 -21.19 -1.41 7.37
CA HIS A 163 -21.78 -0.38 8.21
C HIS A 163 -23.13 -0.91 8.69
N ASP A 164 -23.27 -1.14 10.00
CA ASP A 164 -24.57 -1.53 10.58
C ASP A 164 -25.50 -0.31 10.57
N PRO A 165 -26.58 -0.30 9.77
CA PRO A 165 -27.46 0.85 9.64
C PRO A 165 -28.06 1.29 10.97
N TYR A 166 -28.34 0.36 11.88
CA TYR A 166 -28.93 0.67 13.18
C TYR A 166 -27.93 1.33 14.13
N VAL A 167 -26.66 0.91 14.09
CA VAL A 167 -25.61 1.53 14.89
C VAL A 167 -25.36 2.95 14.41
N VAL A 168 -25.27 3.14 13.08
CA VAL A 168 -25.10 4.46 12.46
C VAL A 168 -26.28 5.39 12.75
N GLU A 169 -27.52 4.90 12.68
CA GLU A 169 -28.72 5.68 13.04
C GLU A 169 -28.68 6.12 14.50
N ASN A 170 -28.38 5.21 15.43
CA ASN A 170 -28.34 5.56 16.85
C ASN A 170 -27.22 6.56 17.20
N GLU A 171 -26.04 6.42 16.59
CA GLU A 171 -24.92 7.34 16.80
C GLU A 171 -25.22 8.74 16.23
N SER A 172 -25.84 8.80 15.04
CA SER A 172 -26.25 10.07 14.40
C SER A 172 -27.41 10.76 15.14
N VAL A 173 -28.37 10.00 15.66
CA VAL A 173 -29.41 10.55 16.55
C VAL A 173 -28.78 11.11 17.84
N ALA A 174 -27.81 10.39 18.42
CA ALA A 174 -27.14 10.83 19.64
C ALA A 174 -26.29 12.10 19.42
N SER A 175 -25.62 12.23 18.27
CA SER A 175 -24.86 13.44 17.94
C SER A 175 -25.77 14.64 17.67
N LEU A 176 -26.86 14.46 16.93
CA LEU A 176 -27.86 15.51 16.66
C LEU A 176 -28.49 16.03 17.95
N LEU A 177 -28.88 15.13 18.86
CA LEU A 177 -29.40 15.52 20.17
C LEU A 177 -28.35 16.24 21.03
N ARG A 178 -27.05 15.96 20.85
CA ARG A 178 -25.98 16.67 21.55
C ARG A 178 -25.80 18.09 21.00
N GLU A 179 -25.94 18.26 19.70
CA GLU A 179 -25.95 19.57 19.03
C GLU A 179 -27.15 20.40 19.49
N TRP A 180 -28.35 19.83 19.48
CA TRP A 180 -29.56 20.51 19.95
C TRP A 180 -29.45 20.92 21.41
N LYS A 181 -28.88 20.08 22.28
CA LYS A 181 -28.59 20.42 23.67
C LYS A 181 -27.66 21.62 23.82
N HIS A 182 -26.80 21.88 22.84
CA HIS A 182 -25.88 23.01 22.85
C HIS A 182 -26.53 24.31 22.35
N ASP A 183 -27.66 24.22 21.64
CA ASP A 183 -28.46 25.34 21.16
C ASP A 183 -29.69 25.58 22.06
N PRO A 184 -29.68 26.63 22.92
CA PRO A 184 -30.78 26.93 23.82
C PRO A 184 -32.08 27.30 23.09
N GLN A 185 -32.03 27.74 21.83
CA GLN A 185 -33.22 28.12 21.07
C GLN A 185 -33.96 26.89 20.54
N MET A 186 -33.22 25.89 20.07
CA MET A 186 -33.79 24.60 19.67
C MET A 186 -34.43 23.87 20.83
N MET A 187 -33.80 23.87 22.01
CA MET A 187 -34.37 23.22 23.19
C MET A 187 -35.69 23.84 23.65
N LYS A 188 -35.88 25.16 23.46
CA LYS A 188 -37.15 25.83 23.75
C LYS A 188 -38.29 25.43 22.83
N THR A 189 -38.00 24.93 21.62
CA THR A 189 -39.08 24.46 20.72
C THR A 189 -39.73 23.15 21.16
N PHE A 190 -39.07 22.42 22.06
CA PHE A 190 -39.58 21.17 22.63
C PHE A 190 -40.20 21.35 24.02
N ASP A 191 -40.09 22.54 24.62
CA ASP A 191 -40.73 22.94 25.89
C ASP A 191 -42.19 23.37 25.60
N LEU A 192 -43.12 22.42 25.74
CA LEU A 192 -44.53 22.59 25.39
C LEU A 192 -45.33 23.27 26.51
N ASP A 193 -44.93 23.08 27.76
CA ASP A 193 -45.60 23.65 28.92
C ASP A 193 -44.99 24.99 29.39
N GLY A 194 -43.85 25.39 28.80
CA GLY A 194 -43.20 26.67 29.01
C GLY A 194 -42.55 26.79 30.40
N ASN A 195 -42.30 25.66 31.06
CA ASN A 195 -41.80 25.64 32.44
C ASN A 195 -40.27 25.84 32.53
N GLY A 196 -39.56 25.84 31.38
CA GLY A 196 -38.12 26.04 31.30
C GLY A 196 -37.27 24.79 31.60
N SER A 197 -37.88 23.63 31.80
CA SER A 197 -37.25 22.34 32.09
C SER A 197 -37.89 21.21 31.28
N ILE A 198 -37.08 20.53 30.45
CA ILE A 198 -37.61 19.50 29.54
C ILE A 198 -37.84 18.19 30.28
N ASP A 199 -39.09 17.76 30.30
CA ASP A 199 -39.52 16.52 30.96
C ASP A 199 -39.25 15.27 30.11
N SER A 200 -39.50 14.07 30.67
CA SER A 200 -39.25 12.82 29.93
C SER A 200 -40.08 12.67 28.64
N LYS A 201 -41.30 13.20 28.59
CA LYS A 201 -42.18 13.11 27.42
C LYS A 201 -41.75 14.08 26.32
N GLU A 202 -41.35 15.28 26.69
CA GLU A 202 -40.78 16.28 25.77
C GLU A 202 -39.43 15.79 25.22
N TRP A 203 -38.63 15.11 26.04
CA TRP A 203 -37.41 14.42 25.60
C TRP A 203 -37.67 13.28 24.61
N ASP A 204 -38.75 12.52 24.80
CA ASP A 204 -39.14 11.48 23.86
C ASP A 204 -39.59 12.06 22.52
N GLN A 205 -40.31 13.20 22.53
CA GLN A 205 -40.65 13.93 21.30
C GLN A 205 -39.41 14.46 20.57
N ALA A 206 -38.43 15.02 21.30
CA ALA A 206 -37.18 15.46 20.71
C ALA A 206 -36.40 14.29 20.06
N ARG A 207 -36.40 13.11 20.69
CA ARG A 207 -35.79 11.89 20.12
C ARG A 207 -36.50 11.41 18.87
N GLU A 208 -37.82 11.44 18.86
CA GLU A 208 -38.62 11.06 17.67
C GLU A 208 -38.39 12.03 16.52
N ALA A 209 -38.38 13.34 16.78
CA ALA A 209 -38.08 14.36 15.79
C ALA A 209 -36.66 14.20 15.20
N ALA A 210 -35.67 13.93 16.06
CA ALA A 210 -34.30 13.65 15.64
C ALA A 210 -34.22 12.42 14.73
N ARG A 211 -34.90 11.31 15.09
CA ARG A 211 -34.98 10.12 14.23
C ARG A 211 -35.62 10.40 12.89
N GLN A 212 -36.73 11.12 12.86
CA GLN A 212 -37.40 11.48 11.61
C GLN A 212 -36.49 12.31 10.69
N GLN A 213 -35.73 13.25 11.26
CA GLN A 213 -34.80 14.08 10.48
C GLN A 213 -33.62 13.26 9.94
N ILE A 214 -33.04 12.37 10.75
CA ILE A 214 -31.96 11.47 10.32
C ILE A 214 -32.47 10.50 9.25
N GLN A 215 -33.66 9.92 9.39
CA GLN A 215 -34.24 9.06 8.37
C GLN A 215 -34.49 9.80 7.06
N ALA A 216 -35.00 11.04 7.12
CA ALA A 216 -35.19 11.88 5.93
C ALA A 216 -33.85 12.22 5.23
N GLN A 217 -32.77 12.40 5.98
CA GLN A 217 -31.41 12.57 5.44
C GLN A 217 -30.86 11.25 4.88
N GLN A 218 -31.02 10.14 5.59
CA GLN A 218 -30.58 8.81 5.15
C GLN A 218 -31.29 8.37 3.87
N VAL A 219 -32.57 8.68 3.67
CA VAL A 219 -33.26 8.39 2.40
C VAL A 219 -32.57 9.05 1.20
N ARG A 220 -31.94 10.21 1.40
CA ARG A 220 -31.09 10.84 0.38
C ARG A 220 -29.71 10.20 0.27
N GLU A 221 -29.17 9.68 1.36
CA GLU A 221 -27.88 8.98 1.41
C GLU A 221 -27.94 7.47 1.08
N LEU A 222 -29.13 6.87 0.90
CA LEU A 222 -29.32 5.45 0.50
C LEU A 222 -28.58 5.06 -0.80
N ALA A 223 -28.07 6.04 -1.55
CA ALA A 223 -27.16 5.83 -2.67
C ALA A 223 -25.74 5.38 -2.23
N ARG A 224 -25.36 5.53 -0.96
CA ARG A 224 -24.06 5.08 -0.43
C ARG A 224 -24.05 3.57 -0.24
N PRO A 225 -22.99 2.87 -0.66
CA PRO A 225 -22.86 1.44 -0.44
C PRO A 225 -22.80 1.13 1.06
N GLN A 226 -23.58 0.14 1.51
CA GLN A 226 -23.61 -0.33 2.92
C GLN A 226 -22.30 -0.99 3.37
N GLN A 227 -21.41 -1.26 2.42
CA GLN A 227 -20.14 -1.93 2.63
C GLN A 227 -19.03 -1.09 2.00
N THR A 228 -17.93 -0.95 2.73
CA THR A 228 -16.71 -0.30 2.23
C THR A 228 -15.61 -1.33 2.18
N HIS A 229 -15.03 -1.50 1.00
CA HIS A 229 -13.90 -2.38 0.79
C HIS A 229 -12.60 -1.60 1.00
N LEU A 230 -11.74 -2.08 1.91
CA LEU A 230 -10.47 -1.46 2.27
C LEU A 230 -9.33 -2.45 2.02
N MET A 231 -8.30 -1.98 1.33
CA MET A 231 -7.04 -2.67 1.16
C MET A 231 -5.95 -1.96 1.96
N SER A 232 -5.25 -2.69 2.83
CA SER A 232 -4.18 -2.14 3.67
C SER A 232 -3.03 -3.12 3.86
N ALA A 233 -1.96 -2.66 4.52
CA ALA A 233 -0.97 -3.56 5.09
C ALA A 233 -1.59 -4.39 6.23
N ASN A 234 -1.08 -5.61 6.44
CA ASN A 234 -1.35 -6.37 7.66
C ASN A 234 -0.10 -6.33 8.58
N PRO A 235 -0.15 -5.63 9.72
CA PRO A 235 1.02 -5.45 10.59
C PRO A 235 1.53 -6.76 11.21
N GLN A 236 0.70 -7.81 11.27
CA GLN A 236 1.08 -9.12 11.79
C GLN A 236 1.68 -10.04 10.73
N SER A 237 1.63 -9.64 9.46
CA SER A 237 2.06 -10.46 8.32
C SER A 237 3.37 -9.97 7.73
N ARG A 238 4.25 -10.90 7.34
CA ARG A 238 5.46 -10.60 6.54
C ARG A 238 5.21 -10.61 5.03
N ARG A 239 3.94 -10.70 4.60
CA ARG A 239 3.59 -10.70 3.18
C ARG A 239 3.78 -9.29 2.61
N PRO A 240 4.24 -9.16 1.35
CA PRO A 240 4.48 -7.86 0.75
C PRO A 240 3.16 -7.10 0.55
N TYR A 241 3.17 -5.80 0.80
CA TYR A 241 2.08 -4.91 0.42
C TYR A 241 2.56 -4.05 -0.77
N ILE A 242 1.88 -4.17 -1.91
CA ILE A 242 2.33 -3.59 -3.19
C ILE A 242 1.20 -2.83 -3.83
N ILE A 243 1.49 -1.59 -4.24
CA ILE A 243 0.65 -0.78 -5.11
C ILE A 243 1.47 -0.50 -6.36
N SER A 244 1.00 -0.94 -7.52
CA SER A 244 1.78 -0.85 -8.75
C SER A 244 0.91 -0.38 -9.90
N ALA A 245 1.39 0.60 -10.64
CA ALA A 245 0.78 1.02 -11.89
C ALA A 245 1.30 0.25 -13.11
N ASP A 246 2.30 -0.61 -12.91
CA ASP A 246 2.79 -1.57 -13.89
C ASP A 246 2.05 -2.91 -13.75
N ASP A 247 1.78 -3.58 -14.88
CA ASP A 247 1.22 -4.92 -14.95
C ASP A 247 2.17 -5.98 -14.31
N GLN A 248 1.58 -6.84 -13.47
CA GLN A 248 2.13 -7.87 -12.58
C GLN A 248 3.27 -8.72 -13.19
N THR A 249 3.28 -8.90 -14.50
CA THR A 249 4.08 -9.94 -15.17
C THR A 249 5.57 -9.62 -15.37
N VAL A 250 5.99 -8.35 -15.25
CA VAL A 250 7.39 -7.97 -15.47
C VAL A 250 8.25 -8.22 -14.23
N LEU A 251 7.71 -7.93 -13.04
CA LEU A 251 8.47 -7.96 -11.78
C LEU A 251 8.73 -9.39 -11.32
N ALA A 252 7.71 -10.26 -11.42
CA ALA A 252 7.80 -11.63 -10.97
C ALA A 252 8.83 -12.46 -11.77
N LYS A 253 8.91 -12.25 -13.09
CA LYS A 253 9.90 -12.91 -13.95
C LYS A 253 11.33 -12.49 -13.61
N ARG A 254 11.55 -11.20 -13.32
CA ARG A 254 12.88 -10.69 -12.96
C ARG A 254 13.36 -11.24 -11.61
N PHE A 255 12.52 -11.21 -10.58
CA PHE A 255 12.91 -11.75 -9.27
C PHE A 255 13.14 -13.26 -9.28
N ARG A 256 12.36 -14.00 -10.07
CA ARG A 256 12.59 -15.44 -10.27
C ARG A 256 13.93 -15.74 -10.92
N ARG A 257 14.31 -14.98 -11.96
CA ARG A 257 15.63 -15.12 -12.61
C ARG A 257 16.78 -14.86 -11.62
N TRP A 258 16.68 -13.80 -10.81
CA TRP A 258 17.68 -13.54 -9.77
C TRP A 258 17.75 -14.65 -8.72
N GLY A 259 16.60 -15.19 -8.28
CA GLY A 259 16.56 -16.34 -7.37
C GLY A 259 17.29 -17.57 -7.94
N TYR A 260 17.03 -17.91 -9.21
CA TYR A 260 17.71 -19.04 -9.86
C TYR A 260 19.21 -18.78 -10.11
N LEU A 261 19.60 -17.54 -10.44
CA LEU A 261 21.01 -17.18 -10.58
C LEU A 261 21.76 -17.30 -9.25
N LEU A 262 21.15 -16.90 -8.13
CA LEU A 262 21.73 -17.05 -6.80
C LEU A 262 21.88 -18.52 -6.41
N TRP A 263 20.89 -19.37 -6.71
CA TRP A 263 21.01 -20.81 -6.48
C TRP A 263 22.07 -21.46 -7.37
N ALA A 264 22.18 -21.07 -8.64
CA ALA A 264 23.27 -21.52 -9.51
C ALA A 264 24.63 -21.10 -8.92
N GLY A 265 24.75 -19.87 -8.42
CA GLY A 265 25.94 -19.40 -7.71
C GLY A 265 26.25 -20.21 -6.44
N SER A 266 25.23 -20.60 -5.67
CA SER A 266 25.38 -21.47 -4.50
C SER A 266 25.91 -22.85 -4.88
N VAL A 267 25.41 -23.45 -5.98
CA VAL A 267 25.89 -24.75 -6.46
C VAL A 267 27.35 -24.65 -6.92
N LEU A 268 27.72 -23.57 -7.61
CA LEU A 268 29.09 -23.33 -8.03
C LEU A 268 30.03 -23.15 -6.83
N ALA A 269 29.66 -22.33 -5.84
CA ALA A 269 30.46 -22.14 -4.63
C ALA A 269 30.62 -23.45 -3.84
N PHE A 270 29.57 -24.28 -3.78
CA PHE A 270 29.64 -25.60 -3.13
C PHE A 270 30.56 -26.56 -3.89
N PHE A 271 30.49 -26.55 -5.22
CA PHE A 271 31.41 -27.33 -6.06
C PHE A 271 32.88 -26.95 -5.81
N PHE A 272 33.20 -25.65 -5.73
CA PHE A 272 34.55 -25.19 -5.40
C PHE A 272 34.98 -25.55 -3.97
N TRP A 273 34.04 -25.56 -3.02
CA TRP A 273 34.29 -26.01 -1.65
C TRP A 273 34.65 -27.49 -1.60
N VAL A 274 33.83 -28.36 -2.23
CA VAL A 274 34.09 -29.80 -2.34
C VAL A 274 35.43 -30.05 -3.04
N SER A 275 35.69 -29.35 -4.14
CA SER A 275 36.96 -29.47 -4.85
C SER A 275 38.16 -29.05 -4.00
N ALA A 276 38.05 -28.05 -3.13
CA ALA A 276 39.12 -27.65 -2.22
C ALA A 276 39.30 -28.65 -1.07
N TYR A 277 38.20 -29.22 -0.58
CA TYR A 277 38.21 -30.23 0.48
C TYR A 277 38.98 -31.49 0.06
N TYR A 278 38.76 -31.98 -1.17
CA TYR A 278 39.46 -33.17 -1.67
C TYR A 278 40.93 -32.95 -2.09
N VAL A 279 41.45 -31.71 -2.07
CA VAL A 279 42.85 -31.42 -2.42
C VAL A 279 43.80 -31.71 -1.25
N ARG A 280 43.33 -31.57 0.00
CA ARG A 280 44.07 -31.87 1.22
C ARG A 280 43.16 -32.67 2.17
N PRO A 281 43.30 -34.00 2.25
CA PRO A 281 42.53 -34.81 3.18
C PRO A 281 42.91 -34.53 4.64
#